data_AF-A0A485LYY4-F1
#
_entry.id   AF-A0A485LYY4-F1
#
_cell.length_a   1.000
_cell.length_b   1.000
_cell.length_c   1.000
_cell.angle_alpha   90.00
_cell.angle_beta   90.00
_cell.angle_gamma   90.00
#
_symmetry.space_group_name_H-M   'P 1'
#
loop_
_entity.id
_entity.type
_entity.pdbx_description
1 polymer ?
#
loop_
_entity_poly.entity_id
_entity_poly.type
_entity_poly.pdbx_seq_one_letter_code
_entity_poly.pdbx_strand_id
1 'polypeptide(L)'
;MSQSHCTTTLRRFKHITLRERYQIEILLKEKKRPSEIAKLLGKHKRTIEREIGRGTVRMLGYDLTYVDKYCADTAERVYREKAANKGACLKIGHDHELANHIEKKIIQEKYTPDAVIGEIWAKGIKFKTSICTKTLYNYIDKELFANITNKDLPVKRVPRKKRHKKVRVAHNNLKGTSIEERPEAAGSREEAGHWEMDCVVSGKGKGKAALLVLTERKSRKELIRKMPEKTQKSVKKALDRLEREYGTRFTEVFKTITVDNGSEFLNSAELESSVRKPGTQRTKIFYAHPFSAWERGTNENANKLIRRFIPKGTDISKLKQKDIRRIENWMNNYPRKIHGYKSANEMVA
;
A
#
# COMPACT_ATOMS: atom_id res chain seq x y z
N MET A 1 -45.89 -5.35 3.25
CA MET A 1 -45.64 -4.31 4.28
C MET A 1 -44.38 -3.55 3.92
N SER A 2 -44.54 -2.37 3.31
CA SER A 2 -43.44 -1.56 2.80
C SER A 2 -42.80 -0.73 3.91
N GLN A 3 -41.47 -0.71 3.93
CA GLN A 3 -40.63 0.04 4.86
C GLN A 3 -40.93 1.55 4.73
N SER A 4 -41.76 2.06 5.63
CA SER A 4 -42.26 3.44 5.63
C SER A 4 -41.61 4.30 6.72
N HIS A 5 -40.35 4.04 7.07
CA HIS A 5 -39.61 4.86 8.04
C HIS A 5 -38.24 5.25 7.49
N CYS A 6 -38.24 6.26 6.62
CA CYS A 6 -37.04 7.03 6.30
C CYS A 6 -36.80 8.03 7.45
N THR A 7 -35.85 7.72 8.35
CA THR A 7 -35.51 8.55 9.53
C THR A 7 -34.63 9.76 9.23
N THR A 8 -34.25 9.99 7.97
CA THR A 8 -33.56 11.22 7.58
C THR A 8 -34.55 12.36 7.35
N THR A 9 -34.60 13.32 8.27
CA THR A 9 -35.23 14.63 8.06
C THR A 9 -34.77 15.22 6.72
N LEU A 10 -35.68 15.73 5.90
CA LEU A 10 -35.37 16.42 4.64
C LEU A 10 -34.31 17.50 4.91
N ARG A 11 -33.08 17.31 4.43
CA ARG A 11 -32.00 18.29 4.56
C ARG A 11 -32.49 19.65 4.00
N ARG A 12 -32.66 20.63 4.89
CA ARG A 12 -32.85 22.04 4.50
C ARG A 12 -31.56 22.49 3.79
N PHE A 13 -31.68 23.33 2.75
CA PHE A 13 -30.59 23.85 1.91
C PHE A 13 -29.99 22.89 0.86
N LYS A 14 -30.82 22.21 0.06
CA LYS A 14 -30.35 21.53 -1.16
C LYS A 14 -30.05 22.54 -2.26
N HIS A 15 -28.82 22.53 -2.78
CA HIS A 15 -28.44 23.29 -3.98
C HIS A 15 -29.34 22.91 -5.17
N ILE A 16 -29.56 23.87 -6.08
CA ILE A 16 -30.25 23.61 -7.34
C ILE A 16 -29.35 22.71 -8.18
N THR A 17 -29.91 21.61 -8.66
CA THR A 17 -29.24 20.63 -9.53
C THR A 17 -29.28 21.07 -10.99
N LEU A 18 -28.43 20.50 -11.84
CA LEU A 18 -28.44 20.79 -13.28
C LEU A 18 -29.83 20.55 -13.92
N ARG A 19 -30.51 19.46 -13.55
CA ARG A 19 -31.87 19.15 -14.02
C ARG A 19 -32.87 20.23 -13.60
N GLU A 20 -32.83 20.66 -12.34
CA GLU A 20 -33.69 21.74 -11.85
C GLU A 20 -33.38 23.07 -12.58
N ARG A 21 -32.12 23.34 -12.97
CA ARG A 21 -31.78 24.53 -13.77
C ARG A 21 -32.41 24.54 -15.15
N TYR A 22 -32.40 23.41 -15.86
CA TYR A 22 -33.10 23.30 -17.14
C TYR A 22 -34.61 23.44 -16.98
N GLN A 23 -35.18 22.91 -15.89
CA GLN A 23 -36.60 23.11 -15.57
C GLN A 23 -36.93 24.59 -15.34
N ILE A 24 -36.08 25.33 -14.61
CA ILE A 24 -36.22 26.78 -14.44
C ILE A 24 -36.20 27.48 -15.80
N GLU A 25 -35.30 27.09 -16.71
CA GLU A 25 -35.21 27.68 -18.04
C GLU A 25 -36.49 27.45 -18.87
N ILE A 26 -37.04 26.24 -18.84
CA ILE A 26 -38.31 25.90 -19.52
C ILE A 26 -39.47 26.71 -18.93
N LEU A 27 -39.61 26.74 -17.61
CA LEU A 27 -40.70 27.45 -16.94
C LEU A 27 -40.63 28.97 -17.16
N LEU A 28 -39.42 29.54 -17.29
CA LEU A 28 -39.26 30.95 -17.66
C LEU A 28 -39.64 31.23 -19.12
N LYS A 29 -39.39 30.28 -20.04
CA LYS A 29 -39.89 30.37 -21.43
C LYS A 29 -41.41 30.35 -21.49
N GLU A 30 -42.05 29.61 -20.58
CA GLU A 30 -43.51 29.59 -20.37
C GLU A 30 -44.04 30.83 -19.60
N LYS A 31 -43.20 31.85 -19.36
CA LYS A 31 -43.54 33.10 -18.66
C LYS A 31 -44.04 32.92 -17.22
N LYS A 32 -43.67 31.81 -16.55
CA LYS A 32 -44.00 31.59 -15.13
C LYS A 32 -43.21 32.55 -14.22
N ARG A 33 -43.84 33.03 -13.16
CA ARG A 33 -43.21 33.93 -12.18
C ARG A 33 -42.28 33.14 -11.25
N PRO A 34 -41.20 33.75 -10.70
CA PRO A 34 -40.28 33.09 -9.78
C PRO A 34 -40.97 32.44 -8.55
N SER A 35 -42.09 33.00 -8.09
CA SER A 35 -42.90 32.44 -7.00
C SER A 35 -43.59 31.12 -7.37
N GLU A 36 -44.00 30.96 -8.62
CA GLU A 36 -44.65 29.74 -9.11
C GLU A 36 -43.61 28.65 -9.34
N ILE A 37 -42.47 29.01 -9.95
CA ILE A 37 -41.32 28.12 -10.12
C ILE A 37 -40.83 27.59 -8.77
N ALA A 38 -40.79 28.45 -7.74
CA ALA A 38 -40.42 28.06 -6.39
C ALA A 38 -41.38 27.01 -5.80
N LYS A 39 -42.70 27.18 -5.99
CA LYS A 39 -43.70 26.20 -5.55
C LYS A 39 -43.56 24.87 -6.30
N LEU A 40 -43.40 24.91 -7.62
CA LEU A 40 -43.27 23.72 -8.48
C LEU A 40 -42.01 22.89 -8.15
N LEU A 41 -40.89 23.55 -7.84
CA LEU A 41 -39.63 22.88 -7.51
C LEU A 41 -39.44 22.61 -6.01
N GLY A 42 -40.41 23.00 -5.17
CA GLY A 42 -40.31 22.87 -3.71
C GLY A 42 -39.11 23.64 -3.13
N LYS A 43 -38.77 24.81 -3.69
CA LYS A 43 -37.66 25.67 -3.25
C LYS A 43 -38.18 27.00 -2.71
N HIS A 44 -37.34 27.69 -1.95
CA HIS A 44 -37.67 29.04 -1.49
C HIS A 44 -37.57 30.06 -2.65
N LYS A 45 -38.50 31.03 -2.71
CA LYS A 45 -38.56 32.07 -3.75
C LYS A 45 -37.21 32.77 -3.97
N ARG A 46 -36.57 33.24 -2.88
CA ARG A 46 -35.23 33.89 -2.95
C ARG A 46 -34.14 33.01 -3.56
N THR A 47 -34.24 31.68 -3.44
CA THR A 47 -33.26 30.76 -4.04
C THR A 47 -33.40 30.74 -5.55
N ILE A 48 -34.64 30.73 -6.05
CA ILE A 48 -34.93 30.80 -7.50
C ILE A 48 -34.50 32.17 -8.06
N GLU A 49 -34.83 33.27 -7.40
CA GLU A 49 -34.42 34.62 -7.85
C GLU A 49 -32.89 34.76 -7.95
N ARG A 50 -32.16 34.25 -6.94
CA ARG A 50 -30.69 34.23 -6.95
C ARG A 50 -30.11 33.30 -8.03
N GLU A 51 -30.81 32.23 -8.37
CA GLU A 51 -30.42 31.35 -9.47
C GLU A 51 -30.61 32.04 -10.82
N ILE A 52 -31.78 32.66 -11.02
CA ILE A 52 -32.11 33.40 -12.24
C ILE A 52 -31.06 34.49 -12.46
N GLY A 53 -30.82 35.34 -11.45
CA GLY A 53 -29.79 36.38 -11.56
C GLY A 53 -28.38 35.84 -11.81
N ARG A 54 -28.06 34.59 -11.41
CA ARG A 54 -26.77 33.96 -11.72
C ARG A 54 -26.69 33.48 -13.18
N GLY A 55 -27.80 33.03 -13.74
CA GLY A 55 -27.88 32.46 -15.09
C GLY A 55 -28.31 33.43 -16.19
N THR A 56 -28.79 34.62 -15.83
CA THR A 56 -29.18 35.64 -16.80
C THR A 56 -27.95 36.17 -17.52
N VAL A 57 -27.99 36.10 -18.84
CA VAL A 57 -26.98 36.63 -19.74
C VAL A 57 -27.63 37.57 -20.75
N ARG A 58 -26.90 38.61 -21.13
CA ARG A 58 -27.30 39.52 -22.19
C ARG A 58 -26.94 38.89 -23.54
N MET A 59 -27.95 38.57 -24.34
CA MET A 59 -27.78 37.96 -25.67
C MET A 59 -28.19 38.94 -26.76
N LEU A 60 -27.52 38.90 -27.91
CA LEU A 60 -27.89 39.67 -29.09
C LEU A 60 -28.94 38.88 -29.89
N GLY A 61 -30.08 39.50 -30.16
CA GLY A 61 -31.13 38.97 -31.02
C GLY A 61 -30.77 39.09 -32.50
N TYR A 62 -31.56 38.42 -33.34
CA TYR A 62 -31.40 38.48 -34.81
C TYR A 62 -31.70 39.88 -35.37
N ASP A 63 -32.54 40.63 -34.68
CA ASP A 63 -32.91 42.03 -34.91
C ASP A 63 -31.88 43.04 -34.35
N LEU A 64 -30.69 42.56 -33.94
CA LEU A 64 -29.63 43.36 -33.33
C LEU A 64 -30.03 44.06 -32.00
N THR A 65 -31.13 43.65 -31.38
CA THR A 65 -31.51 44.13 -30.05
C THR A 65 -30.93 43.23 -28.97
N TYR A 66 -30.65 43.79 -27.79
CA TYR A 66 -30.16 43.02 -26.65
C TYR A 66 -31.32 42.54 -25.80
N VAL A 67 -31.32 41.24 -25.49
CA VAL A 67 -32.31 40.62 -24.62
C VAL A 67 -31.61 39.87 -23.49
N ASP A 68 -32.04 40.13 -22.26
CA ASP A 68 -31.59 39.40 -21.10
C ASP A 68 -32.36 38.08 -20.98
N LYS A 69 -31.64 36.97 -21.05
CA LYS A 69 -32.22 35.62 -21.01
C LYS A 69 -31.51 34.76 -20.00
N TYR A 70 -32.28 34.01 -19.22
CA TYR A 70 -31.73 32.97 -18.36
C TYR A 70 -31.24 31.78 -19.20
N CYS A 71 -30.00 31.36 -18.95
CA CYS A 71 -29.37 30.19 -19.56
C CYS A 71 -28.92 29.22 -18.46
N ALA A 72 -29.47 28.00 -18.46
CA ALA A 72 -29.14 26.99 -17.45
C ALA A 72 -27.66 26.59 -17.47
N ASP A 73 -27.05 26.50 -18.65
CA ASP A 73 -25.65 26.15 -18.82
C ASP A 73 -24.71 27.22 -18.24
N THR A 74 -25.07 28.50 -18.43
CA THR A 74 -24.31 29.61 -17.84
C THR A 74 -24.45 29.61 -16.32
N ALA A 75 -25.66 29.40 -15.80
CA ALA A 75 -25.90 29.29 -14.36
C ALA A 75 -25.08 28.17 -13.72
N GLU A 76 -25.01 27.00 -14.37
CA GLU A 76 -24.20 25.86 -13.95
C GLU A 76 -22.70 26.18 -14.01
N ARG A 77 -22.22 26.80 -15.11
CA ARG A 77 -20.81 27.21 -15.25
C ARG A 77 -20.40 28.14 -14.12
N VAL A 78 -21.14 29.23 -13.90
CA VAL A 78 -20.85 30.21 -12.83
C VAL A 78 -20.94 29.57 -11.45
N TYR A 79 -21.88 28.64 -11.24
CA TYR A 79 -21.96 27.88 -10.00
C TYR A 79 -20.70 27.01 -9.77
N ARG A 80 -20.23 26.30 -10.80
CA ARG A 80 -19.02 25.48 -10.74
C ARG A 80 -17.76 26.30 -10.53
N GLU A 81 -17.62 27.43 -11.21
CA GLU A 81 -16.48 28.35 -11.03
C GLU A 81 -16.43 28.88 -9.58
N LYS A 82 -17.56 29.39 -9.08
CA LYS A 82 -17.66 29.85 -7.68
C LYS A 82 -17.48 28.71 -6.69
N ALA A 83 -17.84 27.48 -7.03
CA ALA A 83 -17.61 26.31 -6.19
C ALA A 83 -16.15 25.84 -6.23
N ALA A 84 -15.46 25.95 -7.37
CA ALA A 84 -14.05 25.61 -7.51
C ALA A 84 -13.15 26.53 -6.67
N ASN A 85 -13.55 27.80 -6.54
CA ASN A 85 -12.88 28.78 -5.69
C ASN A 85 -13.23 28.66 -4.20
N LYS A 86 -14.10 27.70 -3.81
CA LYS A 86 -14.41 27.42 -2.41
C LYS A 86 -13.52 26.31 -1.88
N GLY A 87 -12.88 26.56 -0.74
CA GLY A 87 -12.15 25.55 0.00
C GLY A 87 -11.10 26.19 0.90
N ALA A 88 -10.66 25.43 1.91
CA ALA A 88 -9.47 25.80 2.65
C ALA A 88 -8.24 25.70 1.74
N CYS A 89 -7.27 26.60 1.93
CA CYS A 89 -5.96 26.51 1.29
C CYS A 89 -5.32 25.15 1.58
N LEU A 90 -4.46 24.69 0.66
CA LEU A 90 -3.74 23.42 0.82
C LEU A 90 -2.86 23.47 2.08
N LYS A 91 -2.97 22.46 2.95
CA LYS A 91 -2.19 22.39 4.19
C LYS A 91 -0.69 22.39 3.97
N ILE A 92 -0.23 21.81 2.86
CA ILE A 92 1.18 21.71 2.50
C ILE A 92 1.71 22.94 1.76
N GLY A 93 0.82 23.84 1.30
CA GLY A 93 1.16 24.89 0.35
C GLY A 93 2.27 25.85 0.80
N HIS A 94 2.46 26.03 2.11
CA HIS A 94 3.48 26.90 2.69
C HIS A 94 4.62 26.13 3.41
N ASP A 95 4.55 24.80 3.45
CA ASP A 95 5.54 23.96 4.15
C ASP A 95 6.41 23.21 3.14
N HIS A 96 7.33 23.95 2.51
CA HIS A 96 8.27 23.42 1.53
C HIS A 96 9.25 22.40 2.16
N GLU A 97 9.55 22.51 3.45
CA GLU A 97 10.41 21.56 4.16
C GLU A 97 9.75 20.18 4.25
N LEU A 98 8.47 20.14 4.65
CA LEU A 98 7.70 18.91 4.65
C LEU A 98 7.59 18.32 3.24
N ALA A 99 7.32 19.16 2.23
CA ALA A 99 7.23 18.70 0.85
C ALA A 99 8.54 18.06 0.38
N ASN A 100 9.67 18.74 0.56
CA ASN A 100 11.00 18.24 0.20
C ASN A 100 11.36 16.95 0.95
N HIS A 101 11.01 16.85 2.24
CA HIS A 101 11.22 15.64 3.02
C HIS A 101 10.44 14.45 2.46
N ILE A 102 9.16 14.65 2.13
CA ILE A 102 8.30 13.62 1.54
C ILE A 102 8.85 13.19 0.17
N GLU A 103 9.23 14.14 -0.68
CA GLU A 103 9.84 13.87 -1.99
C GLU A 103 11.11 13.02 -1.87
N LYS A 104 12.03 13.42 -1.00
CA LYS A 104 13.27 12.69 -0.75
C LYS A 104 12.99 11.25 -0.30
N LYS A 105 12.11 11.08 0.69
CA LYS A 105 11.78 9.76 1.27
C LYS A 105 11.12 8.82 0.26
N ILE A 106 10.19 9.32 -0.56
CA ILE A 106 9.49 8.48 -1.55
C ILE A 106 10.40 8.15 -2.74
N ILE A 107 11.07 9.15 -3.32
CA ILE A 107 11.81 8.98 -4.58
C ILE A 107 13.15 8.26 -4.36
N GLN A 108 13.95 8.76 -3.41
CA GLN A 108 15.32 8.30 -3.17
C GLN A 108 15.31 7.07 -2.25
N GLU A 109 14.57 7.15 -1.14
CA GLU A 109 14.52 6.07 -0.15
C GLU A 109 13.43 5.02 -0.44
N LYS A 110 12.57 5.19 -1.46
CA LYS A 110 11.53 4.21 -1.85
C LYS A 110 10.50 3.92 -0.75
N TYR A 111 10.19 4.89 0.10
CA TYR A 111 9.18 4.75 1.16
C TYR A 111 7.76 4.82 0.59
N THR A 112 6.80 4.19 1.27
CA THR A 112 5.38 4.43 0.99
C THR A 112 4.91 5.70 1.68
N PRO A 113 3.93 6.44 1.13
CA PRO A 113 3.35 7.61 1.78
C PRO A 113 2.98 7.39 3.25
N ASP A 114 2.37 6.24 3.58
CA ASP A 114 2.03 5.89 4.97
C ASP A 114 3.26 5.71 5.88
N ALA A 115 4.38 5.20 5.35
CA ALA A 115 5.59 4.99 6.13
C ALA A 115 6.31 6.31 6.38
N VAL A 116 6.25 7.26 5.45
CA VAL A 116 6.80 8.62 5.64
C VAL A 116 6.06 9.34 6.76
N ILE A 117 4.72 9.40 6.70
CA ILE A 117 3.92 10.05 7.74
C ILE A 117 4.10 9.34 9.09
N GLY A 118 4.16 8.01 9.07
CA GLY A 118 4.44 7.21 10.26
C GLY A 118 5.81 7.47 10.89
N GLU A 119 6.86 7.59 10.08
CA GLU A 119 8.21 7.92 10.54
C GLU A 119 8.25 9.30 11.20
N ILE A 120 7.64 10.30 10.56
CA ILE A 120 7.55 11.67 11.09
C ILE A 120 6.91 11.66 12.49
N TRP A 121 5.82 10.90 12.63
CA TRP A 121 5.11 10.78 13.90
C TRP A 121 5.92 10.03 14.96
N ALA A 122 6.46 8.85 14.64
CA ALA A 122 7.21 8.02 15.60
C ALA A 122 8.50 8.69 16.09
N LYS A 123 9.19 9.43 15.21
CA LYS A 123 10.42 10.16 15.56
C LYS A 123 10.14 11.56 16.13
N GLY A 124 8.88 12.00 16.19
CA GLY A 124 8.51 13.32 16.68
C GLY A 124 9.10 14.48 15.85
N ILE A 125 9.31 14.27 14.55
CA ILE A 125 9.87 15.29 13.66
C ILE A 125 8.83 16.40 13.50
N LYS A 126 9.21 17.63 13.85
CA LYS A 126 8.30 18.79 13.78
C LYS A 126 8.46 19.51 12.45
N PHE A 127 7.34 19.68 11.76
CA PHE A 127 7.19 20.53 10.59
C PHE A 127 6.17 21.64 10.89
N LYS A 128 6.05 22.64 10.02
CA LYS A 128 5.09 23.75 10.21
C LYS A 128 3.65 23.26 10.12
N THR A 129 3.41 22.21 9.36
CA THR A 129 2.11 21.59 9.18
C THR A 129 2.15 20.09 9.44
N SER A 130 0.99 19.51 9.77
CA SER A 130 0.81 18.07 9.87
C SER A 130 -0.28 17.60 8.93
N ILE A 131 0.00 16.51 8.22
CA ILE A 131 -0.93 15.87 7.28
C ILE A 131 -1.05 14.39 7.60
N CYS A 132 -2.24 13.83 7.41
CA CYS A 132 -2.44 12.39 7.54
C CYS A 132 -2.13 11.67 6.20
N THR A 133 -1.92 10.36 6.27
CA THR A 133 -1.64 9.50 5.10
C THR A 133 -2.62 9.73 3.95
N LYS A 134 -3.93 9.82 4.24
CA LYS A 134 -4.97 10.03 3.23
C LYS A 134 -4.81 11.37 2.50
N THR A 135 -4.46 12.43 3.22
CA THR A 135 -4.20 13.75 2.64
C THR A 135 -2.98 13.69 1.73
N LEU A 136 -1.91 13.00 2.13
CA LEU A 136 -0.73 12.84 1.29
C LEU A 136 -1.05 12.10 -0.02
N TYR A 137 -1.78 10.99 0.03
CA TYR A 137 -2.23 10.31 -1.20
C TYR A 137 -3.08 11.22 -2.09
N ASN A 138 -4.04 11.96 -1.53
CA ASN A 138 -4.86 12.90 -2.28
C ASN A 138 -4.03 14.00 -2.95
N TYR A 139 -2.95 14.45 -2.31
CA TYR A 139 -2.07 15.48 -2.88
C TYR A 139 -1.22 14.92 -4.03
N ILE A 140 -0.75 13.68 -3.92
CA ILE A 140 -0.04 12.99 -5.01
C ILE A 140 -0.99 12.71 -6.18
N ASP A 141 -2.24 12.31 -5.90
CA ASP A 141 -3.26 12.08 -6.94
C ASP A 141 -3.66 13.35 -7.70
N LYS A 142 -3.60 14.50 -7.02
CA LYS A 142 -3.81 15.82 -7.62
C LYS A 142 -2.55 16.42 -8.25
N GLU A 143 -1.45 15.68 -8.27
CA GLU A 143 -0.16 16.11 -8.84
C GLU A 143 0.33 17.44 -8.25
N LEU A 144 0.12 17.64 -6.94
CA LEU A 144 0.49 18.88 -6.23
C LEU A 144 1.97 18.93 -5.82
N PHE A 145 2.72 17.83 -5.99
CA PHE A 145 4.16 17.77 -5.72
C PHE A 145 4.93 18.02 -7.03
N ALA A 146 6.11 18.63 -6.91
CA ALA A 146 6.93 18.94 -8.08
C ALA A 146 7.56 17.67 -8.66
N ASN A 147 8.04 16.78 -7.79
CA ASN A 147 8.84 15.63 -8.21
C ASN A 147 8.18 14.27 -7.94
N ILE A 148 7.13 14.22 -7.13
CA ILE A 148 6.38 12.97 -6.89
C ILE A 148 5.17 12.92 -7.81
N THR A 149 5.14 11.88 -8.61
CA THR A 149 3.90 11.42 -9.23
C THR A 149 3.50 10.08 -8.66
N ASN A 150 2.32 9.68 -9.05
CA ASN A 150 1.82 8.35 -8.79
C ASN A 150 2.66 7.20 -9.40
N LYS A 151 3.54 7.47 -10.38
CA LYS A 151 4.43 6.46 -10.98
C LYS A 151 5.57 6.07 -10.03
N ASP A 152 5.89 6.95 -9.09
CA ASP A 152 6.96 6.79 -8.11
C ASP A 152 6.52 5.93 -6.92
N LEU A 153 5.21 5.70 -6.77
CA LEU A 153 4.66 4.90 -5.68
C LEU A 153 4.90 3.40 -5.90
N PRO A 154 5.37 2.65 -4.88
CA PRO A 154 5.69 1.23 -5.02
C PRO A 154 4.53 0.32 -5.45
N VAL A 155 3.29 0.72 -5.16
CA VAL A 155 2.08 -0.01 -5.53
C VAL A 155 1.02 1.00 -5.95
N LYS A 156 0.65 1.01 -7.23
CA LYS A 156 -0.50 1.77 -7.71
C LYS A 156 -1.59 0.81 -8.20
N ARG A 157 -2.62 0.62 -7.37
CA ARG A 157 -3.83 -0.19 -7.66
C ARG A 157 -3.54 -1.70 -7.82
N VAL A 158 -4.41 -2.51 -7.21
CA VAL A 158 -4.32 -3.97 -7.23
C VAL A 158 -4.27 -4.46 -8.69
N PRO A 159 -3.26 -5.25 -9.11
CA PRO A 159 -3.34 -5.91 -10.40
C PRO A 159 -4.61 -6.77 -10.47
N ARG A 160 -5.31 -6.79 -11.60
CA ARG A 160 -6.41 -7.74 -11.88
C ARG A 160 -5.99 -9.13 -11.37
N LYS A 161 -6.85 -9.78 -10.55
CA LYS A 161 -6.64 -11.18 -10.11
C LYS A 161 -6.27 -12.01 -11.33
N LYS A 162 -5.03 -12.47 -11.41
CA LYS A 162 -4.61 -13.40 -12.47
C LYS A 162 -5.42 -14.67 -12.28
N ARG A 163 -6.01 -15.19 -13.36
CA ARG A 163 -6.61 -16.54 -13.37
C ARG A 163 -5.57 -17.52 -12.82
N HIS A 164 -5.96 -18.30 -11.81
CA HIS A 164 -5.14 -19.39 -11.30
C HIS A 164 -4.81 -20.32 -12.47
N LYS A 165 -3.53 -20.41 -12.86
CA LYS A 165 -3.09 -21.46 -13.79
C LYS A 165 -3.20 -22.79 -13.06
N LYS A 166 -3.62 -23.85 -13.76
CA LYS A 166 -3.58 -25.23 -13.25
C LYS A 166 -2.19 -25.50 -12.65
N VAL A 167 -2.17 -25.76 -11.36
CA VAL A 167 -0.95 -25.96 -10.59
C VAL A 167 -0.49 -27.40 -10.81
N ARG A 168 0.82 -27.60 -11.06
CA ARG A 168 1.42 -28.94 -11.04
C ARG A 168 1.29 -29.50 -9.63
N VAL A 169 1.01 -30.80 -9.51
CA VAL A 169 0.98 -31.49 -8.22
C VAL A 169 2.29 -31.19 -7.48
N ALA A 170 2.18 -30.54 -6.32
CA ALA A 170 3.32 -30.37 -5.43
C ALA A 170 3.69 -31.76 -4.92
N HIS A 171 4.96 -32.14 -5.00
CA HIS A 171 5.42 -33.34 -4.30
C HIS A 171 5.25 -33.07 -2.81
N ASN A 172 4.33 -33.78 -2.16
CA ASN A 172 4.16 -33.69 -0.71
C ASN A 172 5.49 -34.05 -0.05
N ASN A 173 5.99 -33.20 0.85
CA ASN A 173 7.09 -33.59 1.70
C ASN A 173 6.55 -34.50 2.80
N LEU A 174 6.38 -35.79 2.49
CA LEU A 174 5.83 -36.81 3.40
C LEU A 174 6.67 -37.04 4.67
N LYS A 175 7.90 -36.51 4.72
CA LYS A 175 8.85 -36.69 5.83
C LYS A 175 9.09 -35.42 6.67
N GLY A 176 8.51 -34.28 6.29
CA GLY A 176 8.67 -33.02 7.00
C GLY A 176 7.71 -32.89 8.19
N THR A 177 8.12 -32.20 9.25
CA THR A 177 7.24 -31.87 10.39
C THR A 177 6.20 -30.83 9.98
N SER A 178 4.93 -31.06 10.28
CA SER A 178 3.83 -30.19 9.86
C SER A 178 3.85 -28.86 10.61
N ILE A 179 3.35 -27.79 9.99
CA ILE A 179 3.16 -26.48 10.66
C ILE A 179 2.23 -26.56 11.88
N GLU A 180 1.37 -27.57 11.97
CA GLU A 180 0.47 -27.80 13.11
C GLU A 180 1.24 -28.21 14.38
N GLU A 181 2.38 -28.87 14.24
CA GLU A 181 3.24 -29.31 15.35
C GLU A 181 4.16 -28.17 15.85
N ARG A 182 4.06 -26.98 15.26
CA ARG A 182 4.91 -25.84 15.61
C ARG A 182 4.48 -25.27 16.97
N PRO A 183 5.43 -24.83 17.82
CA PRO A 183 5.11 -24.15 19.07
C PRO A 183 4.12 -23.00 18.89
N GLU A 184 3.15 -22.89 19.80
CA GLU A 184 2.09 -21.88 19.75
C GLU A 184 2.65 -20.43 19.73
N ALA A 185 3.75 -20.19 20.44
CA ALA A 185 4.46 -18.91 20.48
C ALA A 185 4.90 -18.42 19.07
N ALA A 186 5.21 -19.35 18.15
CA ALA A 186 5.50 -19.01 16.76
C ALA A 186 4.24 -18.55 15.99
N GLY A 187 3.07 -19.08 16.37
CA GLY A 187 1.76 -18.69 15.87
C GLY A 187 1.34 -17.31 16.35
N SER A 188 1.40 -17.07 17.67
CA SER A 188 0.99 -15.82 18.33
C SER A 188 1.90 -14.63 18.00
N ARG A 189 3.18 -14.90 17.65
CA ARG A 189 4.22 -13.89 17.36
C ARG A 189 4.63 -13.08 18.59
N GLU A 190 4.41 -13.62 19.78
CA GLU A 190 4.76 -12.99 21.05
C GLU A 190 6.22 -13.21 21.42
N GLU A 191 6.82 -14.27 20.88
CA GLU A 191 8.21 -14.66 21.14
C GLU A 191 9.11 -14.40 19.92
N ALA A 192 10.31 -13.90 20.18
CA ALA A 192 11.33 -13.73 19.16
C ALA A 192 12.07 -15.06 18.90
N GLY A 193 12.49 -15.24 17.66
CA GLY A 193 13.34 -16.34 17.23
C GLY A 193 12.64 -17.41 16.40
N HIS A 194 11.39 -17.15 16.02
CA HIS A 194 10.66 -17.95 15.03
C HIS A 194 10.75 -17.26 13.66
N TRP A 195 11.33 -17.95 12.69
CA TRP A 195 11.61 -17.39 11.37
C TRP A 195 10.76 -18.05 10.29
N GLU A 196 10.41 -17.29 9.27
CA GLU A 196 9.93 -17.83 8.00
C GLU A 196 11.06 -17.72 6.97
N MET A 197 11.34 -18.79 6.22
CA MET A 197 12.43 -18.81 5.23
C MET A 197 11.85 -19.00 3.82
N ASP A 198 12.28 -18.19 2.86
CA ASP A 198 11.83 -18.21 1.47
C ASP A 198 12.96 -17.94 0.47
N CYS A 199 12.73 -18.22 -0.81
CA CYS A 199 13.68 -17.96 -1.89
C CYS A 199 13.16 -16.95 -2.92
N VAL A 200 13.93 -15.88 -3.16
CA VAL A 200 13.71 -14.94 -4.26
C VAL A 200 14.63 -15.26 -5.42
N VAL A 201 14.05 -15.67 -6.56
CA VAL A 201 14.79 -16.10 -7.75
C VAL A 201 15.05 -14.99 -8.77
N SER A 202 16.11 -15.19 -9.57
CA SER A 202 16.44 -14.41 -10.77
C SER A 202 15.34 -14.48 -11.84
N GLY A 203 15.41 -13.56 -12.81
CA GLY A 203 14.63 -13.65 -14.03
C GLY A 203 14.81 -14.98 -14.77
N LYS A 204 13.73 -15.52 -15.35
CA LYS A 204 13.78 -16.74 -16.15
C LYS A 204 14.82 -16.60 -17.27
N GLY A 205 15.77 -17.52 -17.34
CA GLY A 205 16.85 -17.51 -18.35
C GLY A 205 17.94 -16.44 -18.15
N LYS A 206 17.92 -15.68 -17.05
CA LYS A 206 18.92 -14.63 -16.77
C LYS A 206 20.01 -15.08 -15.81
N GLY A 207 19.77 -16.10 -15.01
CA GLY A 207 20.75 -16.66 -14.07
C GLY A 207 20.10 -17.69 -13.15
N LYS A 208 20.93 -18.55 -12.52
CA LYS A 208 20.46 -19.53 -11.52
C LYS A 208 20.39 -18.94 -10.10
N ALA A 209 21.09 -17.83 -9.86
CA ALA A 209 21.22 -17.21 -8.54
C ALA A 209 19.88 -16.86 -7.90
N ALA A 210 19.85 -16.99 -6.57
CA ALA A 210 18.70 -16.70 -5.74
C ALA A 210 19.13 -15.99 -4.46
N LEU A 211 18.17 -15.35 -3.78
CA LEU A 211 18.34 -14.86 -2.42
C LEU A 211 17.54 -15.75 -1.48
N LEU A 212 18.19 -16.27 -0.44
CA LEU A 212 17.52 -16.83 0.71
C LEU A 212 17.13 -15.68 1.63
N VAL A 213 15.85 -15.60 1.98
CA VAL A 213 15.27 -14.55 2.82
C VAL A 213 14.72 -15.22 4.07
N LEU A 214 15.19 -14.80 5.23
CA LEU A 214 14.63 -15.22 6.51
C LEU A 214 13.97 -14.00 7.17
N THR A 215 12.68 -14.12 7.49
CA THR A 215 11.90 -13.08 8.15
C THR A 215 11.52 -13.53 9.56
N GLU A 216 11.94 -12.79 10.58
CA GLU A 216 11.57 -13.07 11.97
C GLU A 216 10.08 -12.69 12.21
N ARG A 217 9.33 -13.55 12.90
CA ARG A 217 7.86 -13.44 12.97
C ARG A 217 7.35 -12.36 13.93
N LYS A 218 8.11 -12.00 14.96
CA LYS A 218 7.74 -10.94 15.92
C LYS A 218 8.16 -9.55 15.43
N SER A 219 9.46 -9.28 15.38
CA SER A 219 10.13 -8.02 15.03
C SER A 219 10.14 -7.70 13.54
N ARG A 220 9.95 -8.70 12.66
CA ARG A 220 10.14 -8.57 11.20
C ARG A 220 11.56 -8.22 10.79
N LYS A 221 12.53 -8.64 11.59
CA LYS A 221 13.94 -8.63 11.20
C LYS A 221 14.14 -9.52 9.97
N GLU A 222 14.83 -8.98 8.98
CA GLU A 222 15.10 -9.63 7.71
C GLU A 222 16.59 -9.99 7.65
N LEU A 223 16.87 -11.22 7.22
CA LEU A 223 18.21 -11.68 6.85
C LEU A 223 18.19 -12.18 5.41
N ILE A 224 19.09 -11.64 4.59
CA ILE A 224 19.16 -11.94 3.17
C ILE A 224 20.53 -12.51 2.84
N ARG A 225 20.56 -13.71 2.25
CA ARG A 225 21.80 -14.39 1.85
C ARG A 225 21.77 -14.73 0.36
N LYS A 226 22.79 -14.30 -0.38
CA LYS A 226 22.94 -14.65 -1.79
C LYS A 226 23.33 -16.12 -1.94
N MET A 227 22.65 -16.81 -2.83
CA MET A 227 22.94 -18.18 -3.22
C MET A 227 23.27 -18.25 -4.71
N PRO A 228 24.21 -19.13 -5.13
CA PRO A 228 24.54 -19.33 -6.53
C PRO A 228 23.38 -19.96 -7.33
N GLU A 229 22.55 -20.75 -6.66
CA GLU A 229 21.41 -21.45 -7.26
C GLU A 229 20.31 -21.76 -6.22
N LYS A 230 19.07 -21.96 -6.70
CA LYS A 230 17.93 -22.37 -5.85
C LYS A 230 17.94 -23.90 -5.64
N THR A 231 18.92 -24.38 -4.87
CA THR A 231 19.05 -25.82 -4.53
C THR A 231 19.21 -26.02 -3.03
N GLN A 232 18.83 -27.20 -2.54
CA GLN A 232 18.97 -27.56 -1.12
C GLN A 232 20.41 -27.47 -0.62
N LYS A 233 21.39 -27.89 -1.44
CA LYS A 233 22.82 -27.75 -1.12
C LYS A 233 23.22 -26.30 -0.90
N SER A 234 22.66 -25.37 -1.68
CA SER A 234 22.91 -23.93 -1.52
C SER A 234 22.24 -23.36 -0.27
N VAL A 235 21.00 -23.79 0.01
CA VAL A 235 20.27 -23.41 1.23
C VAL A 235 21.04 -23.89 2.47
N LYS A 236 21.45 -25.16 2.50
CA LYS A 236 22.26 -25.72 3.58
C LYS A 236 23.53 -24.90 3.81
N LYS A 237 24.30 -24.62 2.75
CA LYS A 237 25.51 -23.79 2.85
C LYS A 237 25.23 -22.39 3.40
N ALA A 238 24.08 -21.79 3.06
CA ALA A 238 23.69 -20.49 3.60
C ALA A 238 23.35 -20.58 5.10
N LEU A 239 22.60 -21.62 5.52
CA LEU A 239 22.35 -21.90 6.94
C LEU A 239 23.66 -22.19 7.69
N ASP A 240 24.60 -22.95 7.09
CA ASP A 240 25.91 -23.25 7.70
C ASP A 240 26.74 -21.97 7.94
N ARG A 241 26.59 -20.97 7.06
CA ARG A 241 27.25 -19.67 7.24
C ARG A 241 26.60 -18.87 8.37
N LEU A 242 25.26 -18.86 8.42
CA LEU A 242 24.51 -18.23 9.51
C LEU A 242 24.86 -18.86 10.87
N GLU A 243 24.94 -20.19 10.94
CA GLU A 243 25.31 -20.89 12.17
C GLU A 243 26.74 -20.55 12.64
N ARG A 244 27.68 -20.40 11.71
CA ARG A 244 29.03 -19.91 12.05
C ARG A 244 29.02 -18.46 12.53
N GLU A 245 28.26 -17.59 11.87
CA GLU A 245 28.12 -16.17 12.19
C GLU A 245 27.54 -15.95 13.59
N TYR A 246 26.46 -16.66 13.94
CA TYR A 246 25.76 -16.48 15.21
C TYR A 246 26.35 -17.26 16.39
N GLY A 247 27.35 -18.10 16.17
CA GLY A 247 28.03 -18.66 17.32
C GLY A 247 27.24 -19.76 18.03
N THR A 248 27.43 -19.78 19.35
CA THR A 248 26.60 -20.50 20.32
C THR A 248 25.18 -19.94 20.40
N ARG A 249 24.96 -18.68 20.02
CA ARG A 249 23.66 -18.00 20.08
C ARG A 249 22.71 -18.39 18.95
N PHE A 250 23.13 -19.26 18.03
CA PHE A 250 22.30 -19.64 16.89
C PHE A 250 20.95 -20.22 17.33
N THR A 251 20.93 -21.11 18.32
CA THR A 251 19.70 -21.74 18.82
C THR A 251 18.79 -20.77 19.57
N GLU A 252 19.35 -19.73 20.19
CA GLU A 252 18.59 -18.66 20.84
C GLU A 252 17.91 -17.76 19.80
N VAL A 253 18.63 -17.43 18.73
CA VAL A 253 18.15 -16.56 17.66
C VAL A 253 17.22 -17.29 16.70
N PHE A 254 17.47 -18.57 16.40
CA PHE A 254 16.72 -19.40 15.45
C PHE A 254 16.10 -20.61 16.17
N LYS A 255 15.05 -20.37 16.94
CA LYS A 255 14.30 -21.41 17.67
C LYS A 255 13.61 -22.37 16.70
N THR A 256 12.92 -21.82 15.71
CA THR A 256 12.24 -22.61 14.66
C THR A 256 12.26 -21.88 13.32
N ILE A 257 12.23 -22.63 12.23
CA ILE A 257 12.11 -22.08 10.86
C ILE A 257 10.89 -22.69 10.17
N THR A 258 10.05 -21.86 9.55
CA THR A 258 8.90 -22.30 8.74
C THR A 258 9.16 -22.08 7.25
N VAL A 259 8.92 -23.09 6.42
CA VAL A 259 9.14 -23.10 4.96
C VAL A 259 7.90 -23.62 4.21
N ASP A 260 7.89 -23.52 2.87
CA ASP A 260 6.96 -24.25 2.00
C ASP A 260 7.56 -25.59 1.60
N ASN A 261 6.74 -26.39 0.93
CA ASN A 261 7.13 -27.63 0.26
C ASN A 261 7.92 -27.39 -1.04
N GLY A 262 8.75 -26.35 -1.07
CA GLY A 262 9.66 -26.08 -2.18
C GLY A 262 10.72 -27.18 -2.30
N SER A 263 11.13 -27.52 -3.53
CA SER A 263 12.10 -28.59 -3.77
C SER A 263 13.47 -28.34 -3.11
N GLU A 264 13.82 -27.07 -2.89
CA GLU A 264 15.03 -26.66 -2.18
C GLU A 264 14.98 -26.89 -0.66
N PHE A 265 13.82 -27.26 -0.12
CA PHE A 265 13.61 -27.44 1.32
C PHE A 265 13.21 -28.88 1.68
N LEU A 266 13.23 -29.86 0.77
CA LEU A 266 12.63 -31.17 1.03
C LEU A 266 13.31 -31.98 2.15
N ASN A 267 14.64 -32.00 2.21
CA ASN A 267 15.36 -32.76 3.24
C ASN A 267 15.57 -31.93 4.52
N SER A 268 14.55 -31.88 5.39
CA SER A 268 14.65 -31.20 6.69
C SER A 268 15.82 -31.71 7.51
N ALA A 269 16.04 -33.03 7.60
CA ALA A 269 17.10 -33.60 8.44
C ALA A 269 18.49 -33.05 8.08
N GLU A 270 18.78 -32.88 6.78
CA GLU A 270 20.04 -32.31 6.33
C GLU A 270 20.14 -30.80 6.64
N LEU A 271 19.03 -30.06 6.50
CA LEU A 271 18.98 -28.62 6.80
C LEU A 271 19.02 -28.33 8.30
N GLU A 272 18.46 -29.22 9.12
CA GLU A 272 18.44 -29.19 10.57
C GLU A 272 19.79 -29.62 11.16
N SER A 273 20.59 -30.46 10.47
CA SER A 273 21.91 -30.93 10.98
C SER A 273 22.83 -29.76 11.33
N SER A 274 23.55 -29.76 12.45
CA SER A 274 24.49 -28.67 12.81
C SER A 274 25.85 -28.83 12.12
N VAL A 275 26.42 -27.72 11.62
CA VAL A 275 27.80 -27.70 11.09
C VAL A 275 28.84 -27.52 12.19
N ARG A 276 28.43 -27.02 13.37
CA ARG A 276 29.31 -26.77 14.52
C ARG A 276 29.44 -27.97 15.44
N LYS A 277 28.34 -28.71 15.61
CA LYS A 277 28.22 -29.87 16.49
C LYS A 277 27.68 -31.05 15.67
N PRO A 278 28.54 -31.80 14.96
CA PRO A 278 28.13 -32.94 14.16
C PRO A 278 27.26 -33.91 14.98
N GLY A 279 26.19 -34.43 14.37
CA GLY A 279 25.24 -35.32 15.04
C GLY A 279 24.13 -34.62 15.84
N THR A 280 24.17 -33.29 16.00
CA THR A 280 23.09 -32.52 16.64
C THR A 280 22.30 -31.70 15.63
N GLN A 281 21.13 -31.21 16.04
CA GLN A 281 20.31 -30.30 15.24
C GLN A 281 20.58 -28.84 15.62
N ARG A 282 20.70 -27.96 14.62
CA ARG A 282 20.86 -26.50 14.80
C ARG A 282 19.54 -25.79 15.11
N THR A 283 18.42 -26.29 14.58
CA THR A 283 17.07 -25.73 14.74
C THR A 283 16.05 -26.74 14.19
N LYS A 284 14.76 -26.49 14.39
CA LYS A 284 13.66 -27.30 13.86
C LYS A 284 12.98 -26.60 12.67
N ILE A 285 12.72 -27.36 11.60
CA ILE A 285 12.04 -26.88 10.38
C ILE A 285 10.61 -27.42 10.32
N PHE A 286 9.66 -26.53 10.07
CA PHE A 286 8.24 -26.84 9.91
C PHE A 286 7.75 -26.47 8.51
N TYR A 287 6.86 -27.27 7.94
CA TYR A 287 6.34 -27.09 6.58
C TYR A 287 4.90 -26.60 6.60
N ALA A 288 4.64 -25.49 5.92
CA ALA A 288 3.28 -25.01 5.66
C ALA A 288 2.48 -26.04 4.84
N HIS A 289 1.17 -26.01 4.99
CA HIS A 289 0.28 -26.90 4.24
C HIS A 289 0.42 -26.65 2.73
N PRO A 290 0.35 -27.71 1.90
CA PRO A 290 0.27 -27.55 0.46
C PRO A 290 -0.85 -26.58 0.07
N PHE A 291 -0.56 -25.70 -0.91
CA PHE A 291 -1.49 -24.68 -1.42
C PHE A 291 -1.95 -23.62 -0.40
N SER A 292 -1.36 -23.58 0.80
CA SER A 292 -1.76 -22.67 1.87
C SER A 292 -0.84 -21.46 2.02
N ALA A 293 -0.70 -20.69 0.93
CA ALA A 293 0.22 -19.54 0.88
C ALA A 293 -0.07 -18.47 1.96
N TRP A 294 -1.30 -18.40 2.49
CA TRP A 294 -1.69 -17.47 3.55
C TRP A 294 -0.99 -17.74 4.89
N GLU A 295 -0.54 -18.97 5.15
CA GLU A 295 0.16 -19.34 6.39
C GLU A 295 1.55 -18.68 6.51
N ARG A 296 2.07 -18.21 5.37
CA ARG A 296 3.36 -17.52 5.21
C ARG A 296 3.20 -16.13 4.58
N GLY A 297 2.09 -15.44 4.90
CA GLY A 297 1.81 -14.10 4.38
C GLY A 297 2.90 -13.06 4.68
N THR A 298 3.74 -13.29 5.71
CA THR A 298 4.88 -12.42 6.03
C THR A 298 5.88 -12.38 4.88
N ASN A 299 6.26 -13.54 4.36
CA ASN A 299 7.24 -13.66 3.29
C ASN A 299 6.79 -12.96 2.00
N GLU A 300 5.49 -12.99 1.69
CA GLU A 300 4.97 -12.25 0.53
C GLU A 300 5.23 -10.74 0.66
N ASN A 301 5.04 -10.18 1.85
CA ASN A 301 5.30 -8.77 2.12
C ASN A 301 6.80 -8.44 2.10
N ALA A 302 7.64 -9.27 2.73
CA ALA A 302 9.09 -9.11 2.70
C ALA A 302 9.62 -9.16 1.25
N ASN A 303 9.18 -10.14 0.47
CA ASN A 303 9.53 -10.25 -0.95
C ASN A 303 9.09 -9.02 -1.75
N LYS A 304 7.91 -8.44 -1.48
CA LYS A 304 7.48 -7.19 -2.12
C LYS A 304 8.43 -6.03 -1.84
N LEU A 305 8.98 -5.92 -0.63
CA LEU A 305 9.99 -4.91 -0.29
C LEU A 305 11.28 -5.13 -1.08
N ILE A 306 11.79 -6.37 -1.15
CA ILE A 306 12.97 -6.72 -1.94
C ILE A 306 12.76 -6.35 -3.42
N ARG A 307 11.55 -6.61 -3.95
CA ARG A 307 11.21 -6.33 -5.35
C ARG A 307 11.15 -4.83 -5.69
N ARG A 308 11.17 -3.92 -4.71
CA ARG A 308 11.38 -2.47 -4.97
C ARG A 308 12.78 -2.16 -5.49
N PHE A 309 13.77 -2.95 -5.07
CA PHE A 309 15.18 -2.78 -5.47
C PHE A 309 15.62 -3.80 -6.52
N ILE A 310 15.00 -4.99 -6.51
CA ILE A 310 15.32 -6.09 -7.43
C ILE A 310 14.06 -6.47 -8.21
N PRO A 311 13.71 -5.72 -9.28
CA PRO A 311 12.54 -6.01 -10.10
C PRO A 311 12.49 -7.47 -10.57
N LYS A 312 11.28 -7.93 -10.91
CA LYS A 312 11.14 -9.25 -11.54
C LYS A 312 11.86 -9.23 -12.90
N GLY A 313 12.64 -10.27 -13.18
CA GLY A 313 13.45 -10.33 -14.40
C GLY A 313 14.92 -9.96 -14.19
N THR A 314 15.28 -9.33 -13.07
CA THR A 314 16.68 -9.02 -12.75
C THR A 314 17.51 -10.28 -12.57
N ASP A 315 18.74 -10.25 -13.09
CA ASP A 315 19.76 -11.26 -12.83
C ASP A 315 20.42 -11.02 -11.47
N ILE A 316 20.09 -11.87 -10.48
CA ILE A 316 20.62 -11.76 -9.12
C ILE A 316 22.11 -12.08 -9.07
N SER A 317 22.64 -12.81 -10.06
CA SER A 317 24.07 -13.17 -10.10
C SER A 317 24.96 -11.94 -10.16
N LYS A 318 24.49 -10.84 -10.78
CA LYS A 318 25.20 -9.57 -10.92
C LYS A 318 25.19 -8.70 -9.66
N LEU A 319 24.30 -8.99 -8.70
CA LEU A 319 24.20 -8.21 -7.46
C LEU A 319 25.41 -8.48 -6.56
N LYS A 320 26.06 -7.42 -6.08
CA LYS A 320 27.19 -7.55 -5.15
C LYS A 320 26.66 -7.72 -3.73
N GLN A 321 27.48 -8.29 -2.85
CA GLN A 321 27.10 -8.46 -1.44
C GLN A 321 26.77 -7.12 -0.75
N LYS A 322 27.43 -6.03 -1.16
CA LYS A 322 27.13 -4.67 -0.68
C LYS A 322 25.70 -4.22 -1.00
N ASP A 323 25.19 -4.58 -2.17
CA ASP A 323 23.84 -4.21 -2.61
C ASP A 323 22.79 -4.95 -1.77
N ILE A 324 23.06 -6.23 -1.49
CA ILE A 324 22.21 -7.08 -0.64
C ILE A 324 22.18 -6.55 0.80
N ARG A 325 23.34 -6.22 1.37
CA ARG A 325 23.42 -5.61 2.71
C ARG A 325 22.70 -4.26 2.77
N ARG A 326 22.78 -3.45 1.72
CA ARG A 326 22.04 -2.19 1.64
C ARG A 326 20.53 -2.41 1.67
N ILE A 327 20.02 -3.40 0.93
CA ILE A 327 18.59 -3.76 0.92
C ILE A 327 18.18 -4.30 2.30
N GLU A 328 18.96 -5.20 2.88
CA GLU A 328 18.71 -5.75 4.23
C GLU A 328 18.66 -4.64 5.30
N ASN A 329 19.64 -3.74 5.30
CA ASN A 329 19.67 -2.58 6.20
C ASN A 329 18.48 -1.66 5.99
N TRP A 330 18.12 -1.39 4.74
CA TRP A 330 16.94 -0.58 4.43
C TRP A 330 15.66 -1.23 4.97
N MET A 331 15.47 -2.53 4.74
CA MET A 331 14.27 -3.26 5.21
C MET A 331 14.18 -3.31 6.74
N ASN A 332 15.33 -3.43 7.41
CA ASN A 332 15.40 -3.50 8.86
C ASN A 332 15.24 -2.14 9.56
N ASN A 333 15.50 -1.03 8.86
CA ASN A 333 15.25 0.34 9.33
C ASN A 333 13.94 0.93 8.78
N TYR A 334 13.19 0.18 7.97
CA TYR A 334 11.94 0.64 7.39
C TYR A 334 10.84 0.75 8.46
N PRO A 335 10.15 1.90 8.59
CA PRO A 335 9.04 2.07 9.53
C PRO A 335 7.88 1.11 9.23
N ARG A 336 7.46 0.31 10.21
CA ARG A 336 6.37 -0.67 10.03
C ARG A 336 5.15 -0.30 10.87
N LYS A 337 4.02 -0.05 10.20
CA LYS A 337 2.75 0.31 10.87
C LYS A 337 2.32 -0.68 11.96
N ILE A 338 2.57 -1.98 11.75
CA ILE A 338 2.26 -3.05 12.73
C ILE A 338 3.01 -2.89 14.06
N HIS A 339 4.13 -2.15 14.08
CA HIS A 339 4.92 -1.86 15.27
C HIS A 339 4.76 -0.40 15.72
N GLY A 340 3.64 0.25 15.38
CA GLY A 340 3.47 1.67 15.66
C GLY A 340 4.51 2.53 14.95
N TYR A 341 4.92 2.12 13.75
CA TYR A 341 5.95 2.76 12.92
C TYR A 341 7.40 2.65 13.43
N LYS A 342 7.66 1.87 14.47
CA LYS A 342 9.01 1.39 14.77
C LYS A 342 9.51 0.47 13.66
N SER A 343 10.81 0.51 13.42
CA SER A 343 11.53 -0.37 12.51
C SER A 343 11.85 -1.71 13.18
N ALA A 344 12.28 -2.70 12.39
CA ALA A 344 12.64 -4.01 12.94
C ALA A 344 13.84 -3.92 13.90
N ASN A 345 14.80 -3.03 13.61
CA ASN A 345 15.94 -2.79 14.50
C ASN A 345 15.51 -2.20 15.85
N GLU A 346 14.56 -1.27 15.86
CA GLU A 346 14.02 -0.68 17.09
C GLU A 346 13.13 -1.63 17.89
N MET A 347 12.71 -2.76 17.30
CA MET A 347 11.95 -3.81 17.98
C MET A 347 12.85 -4.88 18.62
N VAL A 348 14.11 -4.96 18.19
CA VAL A 348 15.10 -5.94 18.68
C VAL A 348 16.10 -5.30 19.64
N ALA A 349 16.31 -3.98 19.54
CA ALA A 349 17.00 -3.17 20.54
C ALA A 349 16.16 -3.04 21.81
#